data_AF-H5TAU4-F1
#
_entry.id   AF-H5TAU4-F1
#
_cell.length_a   1.000
_cell.length_b   1.000
_cell.length_c   1.000
_cell.angle_alpha   90.00
_cell.angle_beta   90.00
_cell.angle_gamma   90.00
#
_symmetry.space_group_name_H-M   'P 1'
#
loop_
_entity.id
_entity.type
_entity.pdbx_description
1 polymer ?
#
loop_
_entity_poly.entity_id
_entity_poly.type
_entity_poly.pdbx_seq_one_letter_code
_entity_poly.pdbx_strand_id
1 'polypeptide(L)'
;MTLKSKQTKITDIYTVFTYRYIFDEKNDIVNLHSDVYDLQHFPERLMSSYNAEWQKYNRKAANKRNLDLSAQQAKILVSKLTDSQQEELSEFLQVIEKTAAINASSNIKVIKTEFKSYIESLLKL
;
A
#
# COMPACT_ATOMS: atom_id res chain seq x y z
N MET A 1 -12.72 33.60 2.53
CA MET A 1 -12.29 32.62 3.55
C MET A 1 -12.28 31.24 2.91
N THR A 2 -11.12 30.78 2.46
CA THR A 2 -10.98 29.47 1.83
C THR A 2 -10.64 28.47 2.93
N LEU A 3 -11.60 27.61 3.29
CA LEU A 3 -11.38 26.51 4.22
C LEU A 3 -10.35 25.55 3.58
N LYS A 4 -9.08 25.66 3.99
CA LYS A 4 -8.10 24.61 3.74
C LYS A 4 -8.59 23.37 4.49
N SER A 5 -9.11 22.38 3.76
CA SER A 5 -9.49 21.09 4.33
C SER A 5 -8.31 20.52 5.10
N LYS A 6 -8.47 20.35 6.41
CA LYS A 6 -7.47 19.77 7.30
C LYS A 6 -7.35 18.30 6.91
N GLN A 7 -6.35 17.98 6.09
CA GLN A 7 -6.19 16.64 5.53
C GLN A 7 -6.01 15.62 6.67
N THR A 8 -6.96 14.69 6.78
CA THR A 8 -6.90 13.64 7.79
C THR A 8 -5.70 12.75 7.52
N LYS A 9 -4.85 12.53 8.52
CA LYS A 9 -3.70 11.62 8.40
C LYS A 9 -4.26 10.20 8.28
N ILE A 10 -4.23 9.60 7.08
CA ILE A 10 -4.56 8.17 6.94
C ILE A 10 -3.52 7.40 7.75
N THR A 11 -3.96 6.67 8.77
CA THR A 11 -3.09 5.88 9.64
C THR A 11 -3.14 4.39 9.36
N ASP A 12 -4.25 3.89 8.83
CA ASP A 12 -4.46 2.46 8.59
C ASP A 12 -4.02 2.03 7.18
N ILE A 13 -3.26 0.94 7.09
CA ILE A 13 -2.66 0.44 5.85
C ILE A 13 -3.72 0.00 4.82
N TYR A 14 -4.84 -0.56 5.27
CA TYR A 14 -5.92 -0.98 4.37
C TYR A 14 -6.59 0.23 3.73
N THR A 15 -6.81 1.29 4.51
CA THR A 15 -7.31 2.56 4.00
C THR A 15 -6.32 3.21 3.02
N VAL A 16 -5.02 3.18 3.33
CA VAL A 16 -3.97 3.67 2.41
C VAL A 16 -4.02 2.90 1.09
N PHE A 17 -4.03 1.58 1.15
CA PHE A 17 -4.04 0.77 -0.07
C PHE A 17 -5.32 0.94 -0.88
N THR A 18 -6.48 0.99 -0.21
CA THR A 18 -7.77 1.22 -0.87
C THR A 18 -7.74 2.50 -1.71
N TYR A 19 -7.21 3.59 -1.17
CA TYR A 19 -7.03 4.81 -1.95
C TYR A 19 -6.02 4.67 -3.08
N ARG A 20 -4.92 3.93 -2.86
CA ARG A 20 -3.92 3.69 -3.91
C ARG A 20 -4.55 2.94 -5.09
N TYR A 21 -5.38 1.94 -4.82
CA TYR A 21 -6.16 1.22 -5.83
C TYR A 21 -7.15 2.12 -6.56
N ILE A 22 -7.97 2.89 -5.83
CA ILE A 22 -8.99 3.76 -6.44
C ILE A 22 -8.36 4.86 -7.30
N PHE A 23 -7.23 5.40 -6.87
CA PHE A 23 -6.52 6.43 -7.62
C PHE A 23 -5.57 5.87 -8.68
N ASP A 24 -5.50 4.55 -8.86
CA ASP A 24 -4.59 3.96 -9.82
C ASP A 24 -4.87 4.50 -11.23
N GLU A 25 -3.80 4.93 -11.89
CA GLU A 25 -3.85 5.49 -13.23
C GLU A 25 -3.17 4.50 -14.17
N LYS A 26 -3.80 4.19 -15.31
CA LYS A 26 -3.35 3.18 -16.30
C LYS A 26 -1.91 3.37 -16.81
N ASN A 27 -1.27 4.51 -16.54
CA ASN A 27 0.09 4.86 -16.93
C ASN A 27 0.93 5.39 -15.75
N ASP A 28 0.62 4.98 -14.53
CA ASP A 28 1.50 5.29 -13.40
C ASP A 28 2.85 4.59 -13.57
N ILE A 29 3.93 5.26 -13.17
CA ILE A 29 5.30 4.72 -13.20
C ILE A 29 5.38 3.51 -12.25
N VAL A 30 4.56 3.51 -11.20
CA VAL A 30 4.44 2.43 -10.22
C VAL A 30 3.32 1.49 -10.65
N ASN A 31 3.65 0.21 -10.87
CA ASN A 31 2.67 -0.82 -11.15
C ASN A 31 2.14 -1.41 -9.83
N LEU A 32 0.89 -1.09 -9.50
CA LEU A 32 0.27 -1.54 -8.25
C LEU A 32 0.17 -3.06 -8.14
N HIS A 33 -0.05 -3.78 -9.25
CA HIS A 33 -0.05 -5.25 -9.25
C HIS A 33 1.33 -5.80 -8.90
N SER A 34 2.39 -5.20 -9.44
CA SER A 34 3.76 -5.60 -9.13
C SER A 34 4.08 -5.36 -7.66
N ASP A 35 3.64 -4.23 -7.08
CA ASP A 35 3.82 -3.99 -5.65
C ASP A 35 3.16 -5.08 -4.80
N VAL A 36 1.91 -5.45 -5.11
CA VAL A 36 1.19 -6.50 -4.37
C VAL A 36 1.83 -7.88 -4.57
N TYR A 37 2.30 -8.19 -5.78
CA TYR A 37 3.01 -9.44 -6.06
C TYR A 37 4.32 -9.53 -5.28
N ASP A 38 5.10 -8.44 -5.25
CA ASP A 38 6.37 -8.36 -4.52
C ASP A 38 6.19 -8.63 -3.03
N LEU A 39 5.07 -8.24 -2.42
CA LEU A 39 4.80 -8.47 -1.00
C LEU A 39 4.73 -9.95 -0.61
N GLN A 40 4.43 -10.84 -1.56
CA GLN A 40 4.46 -12.29 -1.31
C GLN A 40 5.88 -12.81 -1.05
N HIS A 41 6.89 -12.11 -1.58
CA HIS A 41 8.30 -12.47 -1.48
C HIS A 41 9.07 -11.56 -0.50
N PHE A 42 8.67 -10.29 -0.38
CA PHE A 42 9.33 -9.24 0.39
C PHE A 42 8.32 -8.52 1.30
N PRO A 43 7.74 -9.23 2.29
CA PRO A 43 6.67 -8.69 3.13
C PRO A 43 7.08 -7.42 3.90
N GLU A 44 8.37 -7.29 4.23
CA GLU A 44 8.94 -6.13 4.92
C GLU A 44 8.75 -4.82 4.13
N ARG A 45 8.58 -4.89 2.80
CA ARG A 45 8.38 -3.72 1.94
C ARG A 45 7.08 -2.98 2.23
N LEU A 46 6.07 -3.70 2.73
CA LEU A 46 4.79 -3.10 3.11
C LEU A 46 4.98 -1.94 4.09
N MET A 47 5.84 -2.12 5.09
CA MET A 47 6.10 -1.10 6.12
C MET A 47 7.33 -0.25 5.81
N SER A 48 8.35 -0.78 5.12
CA SER A 48 9.61 -0.06 4.90
C SER A 48 9.56 0.97 3.76
N SER A 49 8.78 0.72 2.71
CA SER A 49 8.76 1.57 1.50
C SER A 49 7.33 1.85 1.01
N TYR A 50 6.54 0.81 0.76
CA TYR A 50 5.26 0.93 0.07
C TYR A 50 4.21 1.79 0.79
N ASN A 51 4.05 1.63 2.11
CA ASN A 51 3.12 2.48 2.85
C ASN A 51 3.42 3.98 2.66
N ALA A 52 4.69 4.38 2.75
CA ALA A 52 5.08 5.79 2.59
C ALA A 52 4.86 6.29 1.15
N GLU A 53 5.18 5.46 0.17
CA GLU A 53 5.01 5.75 -1.26
C GLU A 53 3.52 5.89 -1.62
N TRP A 54 2.69 4.93 -1.22
CA TRP A 54 1.25 4.96 -1.44
C TRP A 54 0.58 6.15 -0.73
N GLN A 55 0.97 6.47 0.51
CA GLN A 55 0.47 7.67 1.18
C GLN A 55 0.83 8.95 0.43
N LYS A 56 2.07 9.06 -0.08
CA LYS A 56 2.51 10.21 -0.87
C LYS A 56 1.70 10.34 -2.16
N TYR A 57 1.49 9.21 -2.85
CA TYR A 57 0.65 9.16 -4.04
C TYR A 57 -0.78 9.62 -3.75
N ASN A 58 -1.42 9.01 -2.74
CA ASN A 58 -2.80 9.30 -2.36
C ASN A 58 -3.00 10.76 -1.99
N ARG A 59 -2.06 11.37 -1.25
CA ARG A 59 -2.11 12.81 -0.94
C ARG A 59 -2.09 13.67 -2.20
N LYS A 60 -1.20 13.36 -3.15
CA LYS A 60 -1.12 14.08 -4.44
C LYS A 60 -2.41 13.92 -5.24
N ALA A 61 -2.90 12.70 -5.35
CA ALA A 61 -4.13 12.35 -6.08
C ALA A 61 -5.38 12.99 -5.46
N ALA A 62 -5.48 13.01 -4.13
CA ALA A 62 -6.60 13.61 -3.39
C ALA A 62 -6.60 15.13 -3.51
N ASN A 63 -5.43 15.78 -3.43
CA ASN A 63 -5.32 17.23 -3.62
C ASN A 63 -5.78 17.67 -5.02
N LYS A 64 -5.42 16.91 -6.06
CA LYS A 64 -5.88 17.17 -7.43
C LYS A 64 -7.42 17.08 -7.56
N ARG A 65 -8.06 16.26 -6.71
CA ARG A 65 -9.50 15.96 -6.73
C ARG A 65 -10.28 16.71 -5.63
N ASN A 66 -9.63 17.56 -4.83
CA ASN A 66 -10.20 18.20 -3.64
C ASN A 66 -10.94 17.22 -2.70
N LEU A 67 -10.34 16.05 -2.47
CA LEU A 67 -10.95 14.96 -1.72
C LEU A 67 -10.28 14.80 -0.34
N ASP A 68 -11.08 14.55 0.70
CA ASP A 68 -10.56 14.19 2.03
C ASP A 68 -10.31 12.68 2.13
N LEU A 69 -9.17 12.32 2.73
CA LEU A 69 -8.67 10.96 2.82
C LEU A 69 -9.14 10.28 4.11
N SER A 70 -10.45 10.17 4.31
CA SER A 70 -11.04 9.48 5.46
C SER A 70 -11.43 8.04 5.13
N ALA A 71 -11.50 7.16 6.14
CA ALA A 71 -11.97 5.78 5.94
C ALA A 71 -13.44 5.74 5.45
N GLN A 72 -14.27 6.68 5.90
CA GLN A 72 -15.65 6.78 5.44
C GLN A 72 -15.72 7.13 3.95
N GLN A 73 -14.89 8.08 3.51
CA GLN A 73 -14.81 8.46 2.11
C GLN A 73 -14.27 7.31 1.24
N ALA A 74 -13.35 6.48 1.76
CA ALA A 74 -12.87 5.29 1.06
C ALA A 74 -14.02 4.30 0.79
N LYS A 75 -14.84 4.00 1.81
CA LYS A 75 -16.02 3.13 1.66
C LYS A 75 -16.99 3.62 0.59
N ILE A 76 -17.25 4.94 0.56
CA ILE A 76 -18.12 5.57 -0.45
C ILE A 76 -17.54 5.46 -1.87
N LEU A 77 -16.21 5.49 -2.00
CA LEU A 77 -15.57 5.33 -3.31
C LEU A 77 -15.54 3.87 -3.74
N VAL A 78 -15.30 2.93 -2.82
CA VAL A 78 -15.37 1.50 -3.08
C VAL A 78 -16.75 1.10 -3.58
N SER A 79 -17.83 1.64 -3.00
CA SER A 79 -19.20 1.34 -3.45
C SER A 79 -19.53 1.84 -4.86
N LYS A 80 -18.64 2.62 -5.49
CA LYS A 80 -18.78 3.09 -6.88
C LYS A 80 -17.97 2.26 -7.87
N LEU A 81 -17.15 1.33 -7.38
CA LEU A 81 -16.40 0.40 -8.21
C LEU A 81 -17.35 -0.65 -8.79
N THR A 82 -17.01 -1.15 -9.98
CA THR A 82 -17.67 -2.32 -10.56
C THR A 82 -17.43 -3.57 -9.72
N ASP A 83 -18.29 -4.60 -9.85
CA ASP A 83 -18.15 -5.84 -9.09
C ASP A 83 -16.78 -6.49 -9.29
N SER A 84 -16.27 -6.51 -10.53
CA SER A 84 -14.93 -7.02 -10.85
C SER A 84 -13.80 -6.25 -10.15
N GLN A 85 -13.93 -4.92 -10.04
CA GLN A 85 -12.94 -4.10 -9.31
C GLN A 85 -13.03 -4.30 -7.80
N GLN A 86 -14.23 -4.53 -7.25
CA GLN A 86 -14.40 -4.84 -5.84
C GLN A 86 -13.80 -6.21 -5.50
N GLU A 87 -13.96 -7.19 -6.38
CA GLU A 87 -13.35 -8.51 -6.27
C GLU A 87 -11.82 -8.42 -6.28
N GLU A 88 -11.23 -7.76 -7.29
CA GLU A 88 -9.78 -7.55 -7.37
C GLU A 88 -9.22 -6.80 -6.16
N LEU A 89 -9.90 -5.73 -5.71
CA LEU A 89 -9.51 -5.01 -4.49
C LEU A 89 -9.54 -5.94 -3.27
N SER A 90 -10.55 -6.81 -3.17
CA SER A 90 -10.64 -7.80 -2.09
C SER A 90 -9.46 -8.77 -2.10
N GLU A 91 -9.09 -9.28 -3.28
CA GLU A 91 -7.92 -10.18 -3.44
C GLU A 91 -6.63 -9.49 -3.00
N PHE A 92 -6.41 -8.24 -3.39
CA PHE A 92 -5.24 -7.49 -2.96
C PHE A 92 -5.24 -7.21 -1.46
N LEU A 93 -6.38 -6.86 -0.88
CA LEU A 93 -6.49 -6.64 0.56
C LEU A 93 -6.17 -7.92 1.36
N GLN A 94 -6.50 -9.11 0.84
CA GLN A 94 -6.09 -10.38 1.46
C GLN A 94 -4.57 -10.57 1.45
N VAL A 95 -3.89 -10.18 0.38
CA VAL A 95 -2.41 -10.22 0.32
C VAL A 95 -1.82 -9.26 1.36
N ILE A 96 -2.38 -8.06 1.47
CA ILE A 96 -1.91 -7.06 2.45
C ILE A 96 -2.17 -7.51 3.88
N GLU A 97 -3.33 -8.12 4.16
CA GLU A 97 -3.65 -8.67 5.47
C GLU A 97 -2.64 -9.75 5.87
N LYS A 98 -2.39 -10.73 5.00
CA LYS A 98 -1.37 -11.78 5.22
C LYS A 98 0.01 -11.19 5.46
N THR A 99 0.39 -10.20 4.66
CA THR A 99 1.68 -9.51 4.77
C THR A 99 1.82 -8.72 6.07
N ALA A 100 0.76 -8.01 6.48
CA ALA A 100 0.73 -7.28 7.73
C ALA A 100 0.83 -8.24 8.94
N ALA A 101 0.14 -9.39 8.88
CA ALA A 101 0.25 -10.44 9.89
C ALA A 101 1.67 -11.03 9.97
N ILE A 102 2.32 -11.23 8.81
CA ILE A 102 3.72 -11.66 8.73
C ILE A 102 4.63 -10.63 9.42
N ASN A 103 4.52 -9.35 9.07
CA ASN A 103 5.34 -8.30 9.66
C ASN A 103 5.12 -8.10 11.16
N ALA A 104 3.91 -8.38 11.66
CA ALA A 104 3.58 -8.29 13.08
C ALA A 104 3.98 -9.54 13.88
N SER A 105 4.28 -10.66 13.22
CA SER A 105 4.58 -11.92 13.87
C SER A 105 5.99 -11.93 14.46
N SER A 106 6.09 -12.17 15.77
CA SER A 106 7.35 -12.37 16.48
C SER A 106 8.04 -13.70 16.14
N ASN A 107 7.35 -14.62 15.45
CA ASN A 107 7.83 -15.97 15.14
C ASN A 107 8.45 -16.11 13.74
N ILE A 108 8.41 -15.07 12.91
CA ILE A 108 8.95 -15.14 11.54
C ILE A 108 10.45 -14.86 11.58
N LYS A 109 11.22 -15.94 11.63
CA LYS A 109 12.67 -15.90 11.41
C LYS A 109 12.91 -15.66 9.92
N VAL A 110 13.40 -14.48 9.58
CA VAL A 110 14.01 -14.22 8.27
C VAL A 110 15.10 -15.28 8.07
N ILE A 111 14.89 -16.24 7.17
CA ILE A 111 15.91 -17.22 6.83
C ILE A 111 17.00 -16.44 6.10
N LYS A 112 18.16 -16.27 6.75
CA LYS A 112 19.36 -15.85 6.06
C LYS A 112 19.77 -16.99 5.14
N THR A 113 19.51 -16.84 3.85
CA THR A 113 20.04 -17.75 2.84
C THR A 113 21.54 -17.50 2.68
N GLU A 114 22.29 -18.52 2.25
CA GLU A 114 23.71 -18.37 1.88
C GLU A 114 23.92 -17.21 0.89
N PHE A 115 22.97 -17.02 -0.04
CA PHE A 115 22.97 -15.92 -0.98
C PHE A 115 22.83 -14.54 -0.31
N LYS A 116 21.92 -14.40 0.67
CA LYS A 116 21.76 -13.15 1.43
C LYS A 116 23.01 -12.83 2.24
N SER A 117 23.61 -13.84 2.88
CA SER A 117 24.87 -13.69 3.61
C SER A 117 26.03 -13.27 2.69
N TYR A 118 26.09 -13.83 1.48
CA TYR A 118 27.07 -13.44 0.47
C TYR A 118 26.89 -11.98 0.03
N ILE A 119 25.68 -11.54 -0.30
CA ILE A 119 25.41 -10.13 -0.64
C ILE A 119 25.78 -9.19 0.52
N GLU A 120 25.38 -9.54 1.75
CA GLU A 120 25.75 -8.74 2.94
C GLU A 120 27.27 -8.63 3.13
N SER A 121 28.03 -9.66 2.75
CA SER A 121 29.51 -9.63 2.80
C SER A 121 30.12 -8.69 1.76
N LEU A 122 29.50 -8.60 0.57
CA LEU A 122 29.95 -7.71 -0.50
C LEU A 122 29.65 -6.23 -0.21
N LEU A 123 28.59 -5.95 0.55
CA LEU A 123 28.18 -4.58 0.88
C LEU A 123 28.93 -3.97 2.07
N LYS A 124 29.72 -4.76 2.81
CA LYS A 124 30.63 -4.28 3.86
C LYS A 124 31.94 -3.82 3.23
N LEU A 125 31.96 -2.61 2.66
CA LEU A 125 33.16 -1.85 2.30
C LEU A 125 33.27 -0.61 3.19
#